data_AF-A0A953X1W4-F1
#
_entry.id   AF-A0A953X1W4-F1
#
_cell.length_a   1.000
_cell.length_b   1.000
_cell.length_c   1.000
_cell.angle_alpha   90.00
_cell.angle_beta   90.00
_cell.angle_gamma   90.00
#
_symmetry.space_group_name_H-M   'P 1'
#
loop_
_entity.id
_entity.type
_entity.pdbx_description
1 polymer ?
#
loop_
_entity_poly.entity_id
_entity_poly.type
_entity_poly.pdbx_seq_one_letter_code
_entity_poly.pdbx_strand_id
1 'polypeptide(L)'
;MMRSFVLSMFAVTATCGAAAAGLPEAPSLKPARPYASQATDPKNAEILHKALMAAERYDWPEVASLQKQATDPAVRDLVMWKRASEGVPGMGFDEISYALDHLSGWPKTYEMRKRAEEIIELSSLNAQQRIDWLTKSGPRTGAGKVALANAYNSIGKTDEAAEIARDAWRNNSLERDVERQVLARYGGKLTQQDHRDRVEFLLWTNQRSAAVKLKQLLTPDYRKLVDARVALASRSRNVDALINAVPQELQDNPGLLYDRARWRRAHGNQDGATPLLTG
;
A
#
# COMPACT_ATOMS: atom_id res chain seq x y z
N MET A 1 61.72 68.01 -61.81
CA MET A 1 61.74 68.23 -60.35
C MET A 1 60.30 68.49 -59.90
N MET A 2 59.60 67.46 -59.43
CA MET A 2 58.19 67.53 -59.06
C MET A 2 58.08 67.24 -57.57
N ARG A 3 57.65 68.22 -56.78
CA ARG A 3 57.39 68.07 -55.34
C ARG A 3 55.88 68.09 -55.12
N SER A 4 55.35 66.92 -54.79
CA SER A 4 53.97 66.72 -54.32
C SER A 4 53.86 67.10 -52.85
N PHE A 5 52.85 67.90 -52.49
CA PHE A 5 52.37 68.03 -51.12
C PHE A 5 50.89 67.65 -51.09
N VAL A 6 50.60 66.59 -50.35
CA VAL A 6 49.27 66.00 -50.15
C VAL A 6 48.62 66.67 -48.94
N LEU A 7 47.39 67.15 -49.14
CA LEU A 7 46.54 67.80 -48.13
C LEU A 7 45.96 66.72 -47.18
N SER A 8 46.28 66.81 -45.89
CA SER A 8 45.75 65.91 -44.85
C SER A 8 44.45 66.45 -44.26
N MET A 9 43.42 65.64 -44.29
CA MET A 9 42.07 65.88 -43.74
C MET A 9 42.02 65.27 -42.33
N PHE A 10 41.99 66.09 -41.28
CA PHE A 10 41.80 65.62 -39.91
C PHE A 10 40.31 65.67 -39.54
N ALA A 11 39.73 64.48 -39.36
CA ALA A 11 38.40 64.29 -38.79
C ALA A 11 38.46 64.43 -37.26
N VAL A 12 37.66 65.33 -36.71
CA VAL A 12 37.44 65.48 -35.26
C VAL A 12 36.41 64.44 -34.82
N THR A 13 36.84 63.44 -34.07
CA THR A 13 35.96 62.46 -33.41
C THR A 13 35.54 63.00 -32.05
N ALA A 14 34.24 63.26 -31.89
CA ALA A 14 33.63 63.60 -30.61
C ALA A 14 33.57 62.36 -29.71
N THR A 15 34.24 62.40 -28.55
CA THR A 15 34.13 61.38 -27.50
C THR A 15 32.91 61.66 -26.64
N CYS A 16 31.84 60.89 -26.82
CA CYS A 16 30.74 60.81 -25.85
C CYS A 16 31.24 60.10 -24.59
N GLY A 17 31.39 60.82 -23.49
CA GLY A 17 31.58 60.23 -22.16
C GLY A 17 30.26 59.66 -21.64
N ALA A 18 30.05 58.34 -21.78
CA ALA A 18 28.97 57.65 -21.10
C ALA A 18 29.36 57.47 -19.62
N ALA A 19 28.71 58.23 -18.74
CA ALA A 19 28.78 57.99 -17.30
C ALA A 19 28.17 56.60 -17.03
N ALA A 20 28.99 55.66 -16.57
CA ALA A 20 28.53 54.36 -16.09
C ALA A 20 27.71 54.56 -14.82
N ALA A 21 26.39 54.70 -14.96
CA ALA A 21 25.47 54.58 -13.84
C ALA A 21 25.60 53.15 -13.29
N GLY A 22 26.04 53.01 -12.04
CA GLY A 22 26.13 51.72 -11.35
C GLY A 22 24.78 51.01 -11.40
N LEU A 23 24.78 49.74 -11.79
CA LEU A 23 23.59 48.89 -11.72
C LEU A 23 23.05 48.90 -10.27
N PRO A 24 21.72 49.02 -10.06
CA PRO A 24 21.16 48.92 -8.72
C PRO A 24 21.53 47.57 -8.12
N GLU A 25 22.04 47.60 -6.89
CA GLU A 25 22.40 46.41 -6.13
C GLU A 25 21.18 45.49 -6.03
N ALA A 26 21.33 44.23 -6.43
CA ALA A 26 20.22 43.27 -6.42
C ALA A 26 19.64 43.18 -4.99
N PRO A 27 18.31 43.09 -4.83
CA PRO A 27 17.70 43.04 -3.51
C PRO A 27 18.26 41.86 -2.70
N SER A 28 18.81 42.19 -1.51
CA SER A 28 19.37 41.20 -0.60
C SER A 28 18.32 40.14 -0.26
N LEU A 29 18.60 38.89 -0.63
CA LEU A 29 17.79 37.75 -0.20
C LEU A 29 17.83 37.71 1.32
N LYS A 30 16.68 37.85 1.98
CA LYS A 30 16.58 37.71 3.43
C LYS A 30 17.33 36.43 3.83
N PRO A 31 18.24 36.48 4.82
CA PRO A 31 18.98 35.28 5.22
C PRO A 31 17.99 34.18 5.59
N ALA A 32 18.30 32.96 5.17
CA ALA A 32 17.47 31.80 5.49
C ALA A 32 17.29 31.73 7.02
N ARG A 33 16.04 31.57 7.48
CA ARG A 33 15.78 31.44 8.91
C ARG A 33 16.49 30.18 9.42
N PRO A 34 17.25 30.26 10.53
CA PRO A 34 17.90 29.08 11.07
C PRO A 34 16.85 28.08 11.53
N TYR A 35 17.13 26.79 11.34
CA TYR A 35 16.32 25.70 11.86
C TYR A 35 16.54 25.61 13.37
N ALA A 36 15.76 26.38 14.13
CA ALA A 36 15.81 26.38 15.58
C ALA A 36 15.00 25.21 16.15
N SER A 37 15.61 24.41 17.03
CA SER A 37 14.97 23.32 17.76
C SER A 37 15.45 23.30 19.20
N GLN A 38 14.58 22.91 20.12
CA GLN A 38 14.95 22.62 21.51
C GLN A 38 15.35 21.15 21.71
N ALA A 39 15.10 20.29 20.72
CA ALA A 39 15.27 18.84 20.82
C ALA A 39 16.55 18.33 20.15
N THR A 40 17.13 19.08 19.21
CA THR A 40 18.33 18.68 18.45
C THR A 40 19.08 19.91 17.95
N ASP A 41 20.32 19.74 17.50
CA ASP A 41 21.11 20.84 16.94
C ASP A 41 20.55 21.36 15.59
N PRO A 42 20.90 22.59 15.17
CA PRO A 42 20.33 23.19 13.95
C PRO A 42 20.55 22.38 12.67
N LYS A 43 21.66 21.64 12.55
CA LYS A 43 21.93 20.82 11.35
C LYS A 43 20.99 19.63 11.30
N ASN A 44 20.80 18.92 12.41
CA ASN A 44 19.86 17.80 12.47
C ASN A 44 18.38 18.27 12.38
N ALA A 45 18.06 19.45 12.91
CA ALA A 45 16.75 20.07 12.71
C ALA A 45 16.47 20.38 11.22
N GLU A 46 17.48 20.88 10.49
CA GLU A 46 17.40 21.08 9.05
C GLU A 46 17.19 19.75 8.30
N ILE A 47 17.97 18.73 8.64
CA ILE A 47 17.86 17.39 8.01
C ILE A 47 16.45 16.84 8.22
N LEU A 48 15.92 16.91 9.44
CA LEU A 48 14.57 16.45 9.74
C LEU A 48 13.53 17.21 8.93
N HIS A 49 13.61 18.55 8.89
CA HIS A 49 12.67 19.36 8.13
C HIS A 49 12.69 18.99 6.64
N LYS A 50 13.88 18.89 6.04
CA LYS A 50 14.04 18.48 4.63
C LYS A 50 13.50 17.08 4.38
N ALA A 51 13.74 16.14 5.30
CA ALA A 51 13.26 14.77 5.16
C ALA A 51 11.74 14.69 5.18
N LEU A 52 11.07 15.46 6.05
CA LEU A 52 9.61 15.52 6.08
C LEU A 52 9.03 16.18 4.82
N MET A 53 9.64 17.27 4.34
CA MET A 53 9.24 17.91 3.08
C MET A 53 9.45 17.00 1.87
N ALA A 54 10.52 16.21 1.84
CA ALA A 54 10.76 15.21 0.79
C ALA A 54 9.72 14.08 0.84
N ALA A 55 9.38 13.60 2.04
CA ALA A 55 8.34 12.60 2.24
C ALA A 55 6.96 13.08 1.75
N GLU A 56 6.59 14.35 1.98
CA GLU A 56 5.35 14.95 1.45
C GLU A 56 5.29 14.96 -0.09
N ARG A 57 6.45 15.03 -0.76
CA ARG A 57 6.57 14.93 -2.21
C ARG A 57 6.78 13.50 -2.71
N TYR A 58 6.72 12.50 -1.83
CA TYR A 58 7.02 11.09 -2.11
C TYR A 58 8.45 10.82 -2.62
N ASP A 59 9.41 11.71 -2.31
CA ASP A 59 10.82 11.54 -2.68
C ASP A 59 11.56 10.68 -1.65
N TRP A 60 11.23 9.39 -1.63
CA TRP A 60 11.80 8.42 -0.70
C TRP A 60 13.31 8.19 -0.82
N PRO A 61 13.92 8.27 -2.02
CA PRO A 61 15.38 8.29 -2.14
C PRO A 61 16.04 9.45 -1.39
N GLU A 62 15.48 10.66 -1.49
CA GLU A 62 15.97 11.82 -0.74
C GLU A 62 15.81 11.61 0.78
N VAL A 63 14.65 11.12 1.24
CA VAL A 63 14.42 10.80 2.67
C VAL A 63 15.46 9.80 3.20
N ALA A 64 15.74 8.73 2.45
CA ALA A 64 16.72 7.72 2.84
C ALA A 64 18.15 8.28 2.89
N SER A 65 18.50 9.19 1.97
CA SER A 65 19.78 9.90 1.98
C SER A 65 19.91 10.80 3.21
N LEU A 66 18.88 11.59 3.51
CA LEU A 66 18.84 12.48 4.66
C LEU A 66 18.90 11.72 5.99
N GLN A 67 18.24 10.56 6.09
CA GLN A 67 18.36 9.67 7.24
C GLN A 67 19.82 9.25 7.52
N LYS A 68 20.60 8.95 6.48
CA LYS A 68 22.01 8.56 6.61
C LYS A 68 22.90 9.73 7.03
N GLN A 69 22.54 10.95 6.66
CA GLN A 69 23.28 12.18 6.99
C GLN A 69 23.02 12.66 8.42
N ALA A 70 21.87 12.33 9.01
CA ALA A 70 21.56 12.66 10.39
C ALA A 70 22.55 12.00 11.35
N THR A 71 23.10 12.80 12.26
CA THR A 71 24.01 12.34 13.33
C THR A 71 23.29 12.17 14.65
N ASP A 72 22.16 12.86 14.85
CA ASP A 72 21.30 12.69 16.01
C ASP A 72 20.49 11.38 15.88
N PRO A 73 20.60 10.44 16.85
CA PRO A 73 19.85 9.19 16.84
C PRO A 73 18.33 9.39 16.79
N ALA A 74 17.78 10.36 17.52
CA ALA A 74 16.33 10.59 17.56
C ALA A 74 15.80 11.08 16.20
N VAL A 75 16.58 11.91 15.49
CA VAL A 75 16.24 12.33 14.13
C VAL A 75 16.30 11.15 13.15
N ARG A 76 17.37 10.33 13.23
CA ARG A 76 17.48 9.11 12.41
C ARG A 76 16.30 8.18 12.62
N ASP A 77 15.92 7.95 13.87
CA ASP A 77 14.83 7.05 14.27
C ASP A 77 13.47 7.58 13.83
N LEU A 78 13.22 8.89 13.94
CA LEU A 78 11.99 9.49 13.45
C LEU A 78 11.85 9.38 11.91
N VAL A 79 12.94 9.61 11.18
CA VAL A 79 12.94 9.45 9.71
C VAL A 79 12.78 7.97 9.33
N MET A 80 13.42 7.05 10.04
CA MET A 80 13.23 5.60 9.87
C MET A 80 11.78 5.19 10.10
N TRP A 81 11.18 5.64 11.21
CA TRP A 81 9.78 5.40 11.55
C TRP A 81 8.85 5.89 10.44
N LYS A 82 9.09 7.09 9.92
CA LYS A 82 8.29 7.67 8.82
C LYS A 82 8.34 6.78 7.58
N ARG A 83 9.54 6.36 7.14
CA ARG A 83 9.71 5.44 5.99
C ARG A 83 9.03 4.09 6.23
N ALA A 84 9.28 3.47 7.38
CA ALA A 84 8.77 2.14 7.71
C ALA A 84 7.24 2.12 7.84
N SER A 85 6.68 3.14 8.49
CA SER A 85 5.23 3.21 8.77
C SER A 85 4.38 3.54 7.54
N GLU A 86 4.97 4.09 6.48
CA GLU A 86 4.31 4.35 5.20
C GLU A 86 4.53 3.24 4.17
N GLY A 87 5.39 2.26 4.47
CA GLY A 87 5.61 1.10 3.60
C GLY A 87 6.16 1.49 2.23
N VAL A 88 7.17 2.36 2.21
CA VAL A 88 7.63 3.05 1.01
C VAL A 88 8.39 2.14 0.04
N PRO A 89 8.33 2.40 -1.29
CA PRO A 89 9.15 1.69 -2.27
C PRO A 89 10.65 1.80 -1.95
N GLY A 90 11.39 0.72 -2.16
CA GLY A 90 12.84 0.67 -1.94
C GLY A 90 13.28 0.43 -0.50
N MET A 91 12.36 0.45 0.49
CA MET A 91 12.67 -0.03 1.83
C MET A 91 12.49 -1.56 1.90
N GLY A 92 13.59 -2.27 2.10
CA GLY A 92 13.63 -3.74 2.08
C GLY A 92 13.11 -4.39 3.38
N PHE A 93 12.90 -5.70 3.34
CA PHE A 93 12.48 -6.47 4.52
C PHE A 93 13.42 -6.24 5.72
N ASP A 94 14.74 -6.30 5.50
CA ASP A 94 15.73 -6.18 6.58
C ASP A 94 15.65 -4.80 7.27
N GLU A 95 15.44 -3.72 6.51
CA GLU A 95 15.25 -2.38 7.07
C GLU A 95 13.97 -2.29 7.91
N ILE A 96 12.87 -2.90 7.44
CA ILE A 96 11.59 -2.88 8.19
C ILE A 96 11.68 -3.78 9.42
N SER A 97 12.30 -4.95 9.33
CA SER A 97 12.52 -5.84 10.47
C SER A 97 13.39 -5.15 11.52
N TYR A 98 14.45 -4.46 11.11
CA TYR A 98 15.25 -3.64 12.02
C TYR A 98 14.41 -2.56 12.68
N ALA A 99 13.58 -1.82 11.92
CA ALA A 99 12.71 -0.79 12.48
C ALA A 99 11.68 -1.35 13.48
N LEU A 100 11.12 -2.53 13.22
CA LEU A 100 10.18 -3.19 14.13
C LEU A 100 10.82 -3.57 15.48
N ASP A 101 12.07 -4.02 15.45
CA ASP A 101 12.80 -4.38 16.65
C ASP A 101 13.33 -3.13 17.40
N HIS A 102 13.95 -2.20 16.67
CA HIS A 102 14.60 -1.00 17.22
C HIS A 102 13.58 0.03 17.74
N LEU A 103 12.46 0.21 17.03
CA LEU A 103 11.39 1.15 17.39
C LEU A 103 10.22 0.46 18.09
N SER A 104 10.51 -0.58 18.86
CA SER A 104 9.50 -1.30 19.63
C SER A 104 8.72 -0.34 20.54
N GLY A 105 7.39 -0.42 20.50
CA GLY A 105 6.48 0.47 21.24
C GLY A 105 6.09 1.77 20.51
N TRP A 106 6.69 2.06 19.35
CA TRP A 106 6.29 3.23 18.56
C TRP A 106 4.93 3.02 17.86
N PRO A 107 4.24 4.10 17.46
CA PRO A 107 2.99 4.00 16.72
C PRO A 107 3.17 3.31 15.36
N LYS A 108 2.06 2.80 14.78
CA LYS A 108 2.00 2.20 13.45
C LYS A 108 2.88 0.93 13.23
N THR A 109 3.29 0.25 14.30
CA THR A 109 3.97 -1.05 14.22
C THR A 109 3.14 -2.11 13.49
N TYR A 110 1.80 -2.02 13.51
CA TYR A 110 0.94 -2.87 12.68
C TYR A 110 1.19 -2.69 11.18
N GLU A 111 1.28 -1.46 10.68
CA GLU A 111 1.53 -1.18 9.25
C GLU A 111 2.94 -1.61 8.83
N MET A 112 3.93 -1.37 9.70
CA MET A 112 5.29 -1.88 9.48
C MET A 112 5.31 -3.41 9.40
N ARG A 113 4.61 -4.07 10.32
CA ARG A 113 4.51 -5.54 10.35
C ARG A 113 3.79 -6.08 9.12
N LYS A 114 2.68 -5.44 8.72
CA LYS A 114 1.95 -5.76 7.50
C LYS A 114 2.88 -5.69 6.30
N ARG A 115 3.62 -4.59 6.14
CA ARG A 115 4.56 -4.42 5.04
C ARG A 115 5.67 -5.46 5.06
N ALA A 116 6.25 -5.74 6.23
CA ALA A 116 7.28 -6.78 6.37
C ALA A 116 6.75 -8.15 5.92
N GLU A 117 5.53 -8.52 6.30
CA GLU A 117 4.89 -9.78 5.86
C GLU A 117 4.63 -9.82 4.35
N GLU A 118 4.29 -8.71 3.71
CA GLU A 118 4.09 -8.63 2.26
C GLU A 118 5.38 -8.84 1.47
N ILE A 119 6.52 -8.41 2.00
CA ILE A 119 7.80 -8.44 1.27
C ILE A 119 8.81 -9.46 1.79
N ILE A 120 8.47 -10.25 2.82
CA ILE A 120 9.41 -11.22 3.41
C ILE A 120 9.91 -12.25 2.40
N GLU A 121 9.14 -12.57 1.37
CA GLU A 121 9.58 -13.49 0.32
C GLU A 121 10.67 -12.92 -0.59
N LEU A 122 10.84 -11.59 -0.60
CA LEU A 122 11.91 -10.89 -1.31
C LEU A 122 13.19 -10.76 -0.47
N SER A 123 13.16 -11.19 0.79
CA SER A 123 14.32 -11.14 1.68
C SER A 123 15.37 -12.19 1.31
N SER A 124 16.57 -12.05 1.88
CA SER A 124 17.64 -13.05 1.80
C SER A 124 17.45 -14.24 2.76
N LEU A 125 16.39 -14.23 3.56
CA LEU A 125 16.13 -15.27 4.56
C LEU A 125 15.86 -16.62 3.90
N ASN A 126 16.50 -17.66 4.45
CA ASN A 126 16.17 -19.04 4.08
C ASN A 126 14.78 -19.44 4.62
N ALA A 127 14.30 -20.62 4.22
CA ALA A 127 12.97 -21.08 4.61
C ALA A 127 12.78 -21.18 6.13
N GLN A 128 13.78 -21.69 6.87
CA GLN A 128 13.70 -21.81 8.32
C GLN A 128 13.66 -20.44 9.00
N GLN A 129 14.51 -19.50 8.57
CA GLN A 129 14.52 -18.13 9.11
C GLN A 129 13.18 -17.40 8.89
N ARG A 130 12.54 -17.62 7.73
CA ARG A 130 11.21 -17.07 7.47
C ARG A 130 10.15 -17.68 8.37
N ILE A 131 10.19 -18.99 8.60
CA ILE A 131 9.31 -19.68 9.56
C ILE A 131 9.50 -19.08 10.95
N ASP A 132 10.74 -18.97 11.43
CA ASP A 132 11.04 -18.47 12.77
C ASP A 132 10.52 -17.03 12.95
N TRP A 133 10.75 -16.16 11.96
CA TRP A 133 10.28 -14.77 12.02
C TRP A 133 8.75 -14.65 12.01
N LEU A 134 8.07 -15.39 11.12
CA LEU A 134 6.62 -15.35 10.98
C LEU A 134 5.92 -15.97 12.19
N THR A 135 6.48 -17.03 12.77
CA THR A 135 5.89 -17.75 13.92
C THR A 135 6.14 -17.07 15.26
N LYS A 136 7.23 -16.29 15.43
CA LYS A 136 7.53 -15.54 16.67
C LYS A 136 6.35 -14.73 17.23
N SER A 137 5.47 -14.21 16.37
CA SER A 137 4.26 -13.49 16.79
C SER A 137 3.02 -13.85 15.98
N GLY A 138 3.11 -14.91 15.17
CA GLY A 138 2.10 -15.29 14.18
C GLY A 138 1.97 -14.31 13.00
N PRO A 139 1.65 -14.79 11.79
CA PRO A 139 1.32 -13.92 10.66
C PRO A 139 0.02 -13.15 10.92
N ARG A 140 0.02 -11.85 10.67
CA ARG A 140 -1.14 -10.95 10.86
C ARG A 140 -1.94 -10.72 9.59
N THR A 141 -1.36 -11.04 8.45
CA THR A 141 -1.92 -10.77 7.12
C THR A 141 -2.07 -12.07 6.33
N GLY A 142 -2.88 -12.00 5.27
CA GLY A 142 -2.95 -13.10 4.31
C GLY A 142 -1.62 -13.35 3.60
N ALA A 143 -0.88 -12.28 3.25
CA ALA A 143 0.45 -12.39 2.66
C ALA A 143 1.44 -13.11 3.59
N GLY A 144 1.45 -12.75 4.88
CA GLY A 144 2.28 -13.43 5.89
C GLY A 144 1.93 -14.91 6.07
N LYS A 145 0.64 -15.27 6.06
CA LYS A 145 0.23 -16.67 6.11
C LYS A 145 0.68 -17.43 4.86
N VAL A 146 0.52 -16.85 3.67
CA VAL A 146 0.96 -17.47 2.41
C VAL A 146 2.48 -17.62 2.37
N ALA A 147 3.24 -16.61 2.81
CA ALA A 147 4.69 -16.70 2.94
C ALA A 147 5.12 -17.80 3.92
N LEU A 148 4.39 -17.97 5.03
CA LEU A 148 4.63 -19.06 5.99
C LEU A 148 4.35 -20.43 5.36
N ALA A 149 3.22 -20.57 4.66
CA ALA A 149 2.89 -21.78 3.92
C ALA A 149 3.97 -22.12 2.88
N ASN A 150 4.44 -21.12 2.13
CA ASN A 150 5.49 -21.29 1.13
C ASN A 150 6.80 -21.75 1.76
N ALA A 151 7.18 -21.17 2.91
CA ALA A 151 8.38 -21.56 3.64
C ALA A 151 8.30 -22.99 4.19
N TYR A 152 7.16 -23.41 4.76
CA TYR A 152 6.93 -24.79 5.17
C TYR A 152 7.00 -25.78 4.01
N ASN A 153 6.39 -25.42 2.88
CA ASN A 153 6.42 -26.24 1.68
C ASN A 153 7.86 -26.45 1.17
N SER A 154 8.70 -25.42 1.25
CA SER A 154 10.11 -25.48 0.85
C SER A 154 10.98 -26.40 1.72
N ILE A 155 10.55 -26.75 2.92
CA ILE A 155 11.24 -27.72 3.80
C ILE A 155 10.54 -29.08 3.88
N GLY A 156 9.64 -29.37 2.93
CA GLY A 156 8.95 -30.66 2.83
C GLY A 156 7.72 -30.83 3.71
N LYS A 157 7.33 -29.80 4.50
CA LYS A 157 6.12 -29.80 5.34
C LYS A 157 4.87 -29.42 4.53
N THR A 158 4.55 -30.25 3.54
CA THR A 158 3.58 -29.92 2.48
C THR A 158 2.12 -29.94 2.93
N ASP A 159 1.79 -30.65 4.01
CA ASP A 159 0.42 -30.72 4.53
C ASP A 159 0.15 -29.53 5.45
N GLU A 160 1.09 -29.20 6.34
CA GLU A 160 1.03 -27.97 7.14
C GLU A 160 0.97 -26.72 6.26
N ALA A 161 1.77 -26.69 5.19
CA ALA A 161 1.71 -25.62 4.20
C ALA A 161 0.32 -25.49 3.55
N ALA A 162 -0.29 -26.61 3.19
CA ALA A 162 -1.60 -26.62 2.55
C ALA A 162 -2.70 -26.12 3.48
N GLU A 163 -2.68 -26.51 4.76
CA GLU A 163 -3.63 -26.04 5.77
C GLU A 163 -3.49 -24.53 6.00
N ILE A 164 -2.27 -24.02 6.15
CA ILE A 164 -2.04 -22.58 6.32
C ILE A 164 -2.50 -21.79 5.09
N ALA A 165 -2.19 -22.29 3.87
CA ALA A 165 -2.63 -21.65 2.64
C ALA A 165 -4.16 -21.68 2.48
N ARG A 166 -4.81 -22.78 2.87
CA ARG A 166 -6.28 -22.91 2.86
C ARG A 166 -6.93 -21.91 3.84
N ASP A 167 -6.38 -21.77 5.04
CA ASP A 167 -6.87 -20.79 6.01
C ASP A 167 -6.71 -19.35 5.48
N ALA A 168 -5.53 -19.01 4.92
CA ALA A 168 -5.31 -17.71 4.30
C ALA A 168 -6.28 -17.45 3.14
N TRP A 169 -6.53 -18.46 2.31
CA TRP A 169 -7.49 -18.39 1.21
C TRP A 169 -8.89 -18.06 1.73
N ARG A 170 -9.40 -18.83 2.70
CA ARG A 170 -10.78 -18.68 3.18
C ARG A 170 -11.00 -17.37 3.93
N ASN A 171 -10.02 -16.94 4.74
CA ASN A 171 -10.26 -16.00 5.84
C ASN A 171 -9.48 -14.68 5.75
N ASN A 172 -8.70 -14.43 4.69
CA ASN A 172 -7.91 -13.21 4.57
C ASN A 172 -8.12 -12.47 3.24
N SER A 173 -7.98 -11.14 3.29
CA SER A 173 -7.80 -10.34 2.09
C SER A 173 -6.43 -10.64 1.50
N LEU A 174 -6.40 -10.89 0.19
CA LEU A 174 -5.18 -11.23 -0.55
C LEU A 174 -5.06 -10.25 -1.71
N GLU A 175 -3.84 -9.74 -1.91
CA GLU A 175 -3.52 -9.04 -3.15
C GLU A 175 -3.58 -10.00 -4.34
N ARG A 176 -3.82 -9.46 -5.54
CA ARG A 176 -4.12 -10.29 -6.72
C ARG A 176 -2.99 -11.23 -7.08
N ASP A 177 -1.75 -10.84 -6.87
CA ASP A 177 -0.57 -11.65 -7.08
C ASP A 177 -0.47 -12.78 -6.04
N VAL A 178 -0.66 -12.49 -4.75
CA VAL A 178 -0.72 -13.49 -3.68
C VAL A 178 -1.85 -14.49 -3.93
N GLU A 179 -3.03 -14.02 -4.35
CA GLU A 179 -4.17 -14.88 -4.72
C GLU A 179 -3.81 -15.83 -5.87
N ARG A 180 -3.14 -15.34 -6.92
CA ARG A 180 -2.67 -16.19 -8.03
C ARG A 180 -1.63 -17.20 -7.58
N GLN A 181 -0.72 -16.81 -6.69
CA GLN A 181 0.28 -17.73 -6.13
C GLN A 181 -0.39 -18.86 -5.35
N VAL A 182 -1.39 -18.55 -4.52
CA VAL A 182 -2.16 -19.57 -3.78
C VAL A 182 -2.83 -20.54 -4.73
N LEU A 183 -3.55 -20.06 -5.75
CA LEU A 183 -4.20 -20.92 -6.73
C LEU A 183 -3.19 -21.77 -7.52
N ALA A 184 -2.06 -21.20 -7.94
CA ALA A 184 -1.06 -21.91 -8.72
C ALA A 184 -0.37 -23.03 -7.92
N ARG A 185 -0.08 -22.79 -6.64
CA ARG A 185 0.70 -23.70 -5.81
C ARG A 185 -0.15 -24.66 -4.99
N TYR A 186 -1.30 -24.20 -4.50
CA TYR A 186 -2.16 -24.95 -3.58
C TYR A 186 -3.55 -25.25 -4.15
N GLY A 187 -3.89 -24.75 -5.35
CA GLY A 187 -5.22 -24.92 -5.94
C GLY A 187 -5.68 -26.38 -6.04
N GLY A 188 -4.78 -27.32 -6.30
CA GLY A 188 -5.11 -28.75 -6.32
C GLY A 188 -5.45 -29.35 -4.95
N LYS A 189 -5.14 -28.66 -3.85
CA LYS A 189 -5.49 -29.03 -2.47
C LYS A 189 -6.67 -28.23 -1.90
N LEU A 190 -7.22 -27.29 -2.69
CA LEU A 190 -8.41 -26.51 -2.33
C LEU A 190 -9.66 -27.21 -2.84
N THR A 191 -10.66 -27.31 -1.98
CA THR A 191 -11.94 -27.94 -2.26
C THR A 191 -12.94 -26.93 -2.81
N GLN A 192 -14.04 -27.44 -3.36
CA GLN A 192 -15.19 -26.60 -3.74
C GLN A 192 -15.72 -25.78 -2.54
N GLN A 193 -15.66 -26.33 -1.32
CA GLN A 193 -16.04 -25.61 -0.11
C GLN A 193 -15.10 -24.43 0.18
N ASP A 194 -13.78 -24.62 0.02
CA ASP A 194 -12.79 -23.56 0.26
C ASP A 194 -13.00 -22.36 -0.67
N HIS A 195 -13.37 -22.62 -1.93
CA HIS A 195 -13.73 -21.55 -2.87
C HIS A 195 -15.03 -20.84 -2.50
N ARG A 196 -16.03 -21.57 -1.97
CA ARG A 196 -17.27 -20.95 -1.45
C ARG A 196 -16.96 -20.03 -0.28
N ASP A 197 -16.23 -20.51 0.71
CA ASP A 197 -15.89 -19.74 1.91
C ASP A 197 -15.08 -18.48 1.58
N ARG A 198 -14.12 -18.58 0.66
CA ARG A 198 -13.40 -17.42 0.12
C ARG A 198 -14.34 -16.36 -0.44
N VAL A 199 -15.26 -16.77 -1.31
CA VAL A 199 -16.18 -15.85 -1.97
C VAL A 199 -17.16 -15.23 -0.96
N GLU A 200 -17.63 -16.01 0.01
CA GLU A 200 -18.43 -15.53 1.13
C GLU A 200 -17.69 -14.48 1.96
N PHE A 201 -16.44 -14.76 2.36
CA PHE A 201 -15.58 -13.81 3.06
C PHE A 201 -15.40 -12.52 2.25
N LEU A 202 -15.15 -12.62 0.95
CA LEU A 202 -14.99 -11.47 0.07
C LEU A 202 -16.27 -10.63 -0.02
N LEU A 203 -17.43 -11.27 -0.16
CA LEU A 203 -18.72 -10.55 -0.18
C LEU A 203 -18.99 -9.87 1.17
N TRP A 204 -18.74 -10.57 2.27
CA TRP A 204 -18.93 -10.05 3.63
C TRP A 204 -18.06 -8.83 3.92
N THR A 205 -16.80 -8.86 3.48
CA THR A 205 -15.84 -7.76 3.61
C THR A 205 -15.94 -6.72 2.49
N ASN A 206 -17.04 -6.73 1.71
CA ASN A 206 -17.35 -5.78 0.66
C ASN A 206 -16.36 -5.77 -0.54
N GLN A 207 -15.57 -6.83 -0.73
CA GLN A 207 -14.63 -7.03 -1.84
C GLN A 207 -15.30 -7.67 -3.06
N ARG A 208 -16.42 -7.09 -3.50
CA ARG A 208 -17.33 -7.67 -4.53
C ARG A 208 -16.65 -7.92 -5.87
N SER A 209 -15.79 -7.00 -6.31
CA SER A 209 -15.05 -7.16 -7.57
C SER A 209 -14.08 -8.33 -7.55
N ALA A 210 -13.53 -8.70 -6.39
CA ALA A 210 -12.72 -9.89 -6.23
C ALA A 210 -13.61 -11.16 -6.22
N ALA A 211 -14.72 -11.13 -5.48
CA ALA A 211 -15.68 -12.23 -5.43
C ALA A 211 -16.19 -12.63 -6.83
N VAL A 212 -16.56 -11.64 -7.66
CA VAL A 212 -17.04 -11.88 -9.04
C VAL A 212 -15.98 -12.59 -9.90
N LYS A 213 -14.70 -12.23 -9.76
CA LYS A 213 -13.61 -12.85 -10.53
C LYS A 213 -13.40 -14.32 -10.19
N LEU A 214 -13.75 -14.74 -8.98
CA LEU A 214 -13.60 -16.12 -8.50
C LEU A 214 -14.82 -17.01 -8.79
N LYS A 215 -15.90 -16.47 -9.37
CA LYS A 215 -17.12 -17.24 -9.70
C LYS A 215 -16.84 -18.50 -10.53
N GLN A 216 -15.84 -18.48 -11.39
CA GLN A 216 -15.48 -19.64 -12.23
C GLN A 216 -15.02 -20.86 -11.40
N LEU A 217 -14.56 -20.64 -10.16
CA LEU A 217 -14.18 -21.69 -9.22
C LEU A 217 -15.39 -22.26 -8.45
N LEU A 218 -16.59 -21.77 -8.72
CA LEU A 218 -17.82 -22.14 -8.04
C LEU A 218 -18.72 -22.99 -8.95
N THR A 219 -19.61 -23.77 -8.34
CA THR A 219 -20.69 -24.46 -9.05
C THR A 219 -21.65 -23.47 -9.71
N PRO A 220 -22.35 -23.84 -10.79
CA PRO A 220 -23.31 -22.96 -11.47
C PRO A 220 -24.35 -22.34 -10.52
N ASP A 221 -24.84 -23.10 -9.57
CA ASP A 221 -25.86 -22.65 -8.62
C ASP A 221 -25.32 -21.62 -7.63
N TYR A 222 -24.11 -21.84 -7.12
CA TYR A 222 -23.49 -20.87 -6.22
C TYR A 222 -23.09 -19.58 -6.95
N ARG A 223 -22.80 -19.63 -8.26
CA ARG A 223 -22.60 -18.42 -9.08
C ARG A 223 -23.85 -17.55 -9.11
N LYS A 224 -25.05 -18.14 -9.16
CA LYS A 224 -26.33 -17.41 -9.12
C LYS A 224 -26.52 -16.71 -7.77
N LEU A 225 -26.18 -17.39 -6.66
CA LEU A 225 -26.16 -16.79 -5.33
C LEU A 225 -25.25 -15.56 -5.27
N VAL A 226 -24.02 -15.66 -5.80
CA VAL A 226 -23.08 -14.52 -5.86
C VAL A 226 -23.66 -13.36 -6.67
N ASP A 227 -24.27 -13.63 -7.82
CA ASP A 227 -24.90 -12.60 -8.65
C ASP A 227 -26.03 -11.87 -7.92
N ALA A 228 -26.91 -12.61 -7.24
CA ALA A 228 -27.99 -12.03 -6.44
C ALA A 228 -27.45 -11.12 -5.33
N ARG A 229 -26.43 -11.58 -4.59
CA ARG A 229 -25.81 -10.81 -3.50
C ARG A 229 -25.11 -9.55 -4.01
N VAL A 230 -24.36 -9.64 -5.10
CA VAL A 230 -23.72 -8.47 -5.72
C VAL A 230 -24.76 -7.46 -6.20
N ALA A 231 -25.86 -7.92 -6.82
CA ALA A 231 -26.95 -7.07 -7.29
C ALA A 231 -27.73 -6.39 -6.17
N LEU A 232 -28.01 -7.10 -5.08
CA LEU A 232 -28.57 -6.52 -3.86
C LEU A 232 -27.68 -5.40 -3.34
N ALA A 233 -26.39 -5.68 -3.24
CA ALA A 233 -25.46 -4.75 -2.65
C ALA A 233 -25.19 -3.52 -3.56
N SER A 234 -25.35 -3.64 -4.89
CA SER A 234 -25.25 -2.55 -5.86
C SER A 234 -26.58 -1.86 -6.19
N ARG A 235 -27.70 -2.33 -5.62
CA ARG A 235 -29.07 -1.86 -5.93
C ARG A 235 -29.40 -1.95 -7.42
N SER A 236 -29.02 -3.06 -8.04
CA SER A 236 -29.32 -3.29 -9.45
C SER A 236 -30.82 -3.34 -9.72
N ARG A 237 -31.25 -2.87 -10.90
CA ARG A 237 -32.66 -2.88 -11.33
C ARG A 237 -33.24 -4.29 -11.53
N ASN A 238 -32.40 -5.30 -11.77
CA ASN A 238 -32.80 -6.68 -11.98
C ASN A 238 -32.65 -7.57 -10.72
N VAL A 239 -32.63 -6.96 -9.53
CA VAL A 239 -32.36 -7.67 -8.27
C VAL A 239 -33.35 -8.81 -8.01
N ASP A 240 -34.65 -8.61 -8.26
CA ASP A 240 -35.68 -9.62 -8.01
C ASP A 240 -35.49 -10.84 -8.92
N ALA A 241 -35.17 -10.62 -10.20
CA ALA A 241 -34.90 -11.71 -11.14
C ALA A 241 -33.68 -12.53 -10.72
N LEU A 242 -32.63 -11.88 -10.20
CA LEU A 242 -31.43 -12.57 -9.73
C LEU A 242 -31.66 -13.34 -8.44
N ILE A 243 -32.47 -12.81 -7.50
CA ILE A 243 -32.88 -13.53 -6.29
C ILE A 243 -33.72 -14.77 -6.65
N ASN A 244 -34.66 -14.64 -7.58
CA ASN A 244 -35.51 -15.75 -8.03
C ASN A 244 -34.72 -16.84 -8.77
N ALA A 245 -33.56 -16.49 -9.35
CA ALA A 245 -32.67 -17.46 -9.98
C ALA A 245 -31.85 -18.28 -8.98
N VAL A 246 -31.76 -17.87 -7.71
CA VAL A 246 -31.05 -18.61 -6.67
C VAL A 246 -31.83 -19.89 -6.33
N PRO A 247 -31.19 -21.09 -6.38
CA PRO A 247 -31.86 -22.34 -6.04
C PRO A 247 -32.41 -22.37 -4.61
N GLN A 248 -33.46 -23.14 -4.40
CA GLN A 248 -34.22 -23.16 -3.15
C GLN A 248 -33.33 -23.47 -1.94
N GLU A 249 -32.38 -24.40 -2.09
CA GLU A 249 -31.43 -24.80 -1.04
C GLU A 249 -30.43 -23.71 -0.64
N LEU A 250 -30.32 -22.62 -1.41
CA LEU A 250 -29.45 -21.47 -1.12
C LEU A 250 -30.24 -20.21 -0.72
N GLN A 251 -31.58 -20.25 -0.72
CA GLN A 251 -32.41 -19.09 -0.38
C GLN A 251 -32.21 -18.63 1.09
N ASP A 252 -31.93 -19.59 1.97
CA ASP A 252 -31.66 -19.34 3.40
C ASP A 252 -30.16 -19.13 3.71
N ASN A 253 -29.34 -18.89 2.68
CA ASN A 253 -27.94 -18.54 2.90
C ASN A 253 -27.85 -17.25 3.76
N PRO A 254 -27.10 -17.26 4.89
CA PRO A 254 -27.03 -16.11 5.80
C PRO A 254 -26.57 -14.82 5.13
N GLY A 255 -25.62 -14.91 4.21
CA GLY A 255 -25.14 -13.77 3.43
C GLY A 255 -26.21 -13.16 2.54
N LEU A 256 -27.02 -14.00 1.88
CA LEU A 256 -28.16 -13.55 1.06
C LEU A 256 -29.24 -12.90 1.91
N LEU A 257 -29.62 -13.51 3.03
CA LEU A 257 -30.61 -12.97 3.95
C LEU A 257 -30.19 -11.60 4.49
N TYR A 258 -28.91 -11.47 4.89
CA TYR A 258 -28.33 -10.21 5.34
C TYR A 258 -28.38 -9.12 4.25
N ASP A 259 -27.96 -9.44 3.03
CA ASP A 259 -27.97 -8.48 1.91
C ASP A 259 -29.40 -8.06 1.53
N ARG A 260 -30.37 -8.98 1.56
CA ARG A 260 -31.80 -8.69 1.36
C ARG A 260 -32.34 -7.75 2.44
N ALA A 261 -32.05 -8.03 3.70
CA ALA A 261 -32.48 -7.18 4.82
C ALA A 261 -31.88 -5.77 4.73
N ARG A 262 -30.60 -5.65 4.35
CA ARG A 262 -29.97 -4.33 4.09
C ARG A 262 -30.61 -3.60 2.93
N TRP A 263 -30.89 -4.29 1.83
CA TRP A 263 -31.53 -3.69 0.66
C TRP A 263 -32.93 -3.17 0.99
N ARG A 264 -33.75 -3.96 1.71
CA ARG A 264 -35.11 -3.55 2.13
C ARG A 264 -35.11 -2.34 3.06
N ARG A 265 -34.21 -2.32 4.05
CA ARG A 265 -34.02 -1.16 4.94
C ARG A 265 -33.67 0.11 4.17
N ALA A 266 -32.83 0.01 3.15
CA ALA A 266 -32.47 1.15 2.32
C ALA A 266 -33.62 1.69 1.45
N HIS A 267 -34.68 0.91 1.21
CA HIS A 267 -35.86 1.28 0.43
C HIS A 267 -37.09 1.59 1.29
N GLY A 268 -36.90 1.82 2.60
CA GLY A 268 -37.99 2.20 3.51
C GLY A 268 -38.96 1.06 3.89
N ASN A 269 -38.65 -0.19 3.53
CA ASN A 269 -39.47 -1.35 3.87
C ASN A 269 -38.89 -2.07 5.10
N GLN A 270 -39.17 -1.54 6.30
CA GLN A 270 -38.68 -2.10 7.56
C GLN A 270 -39.39 -3.41 7.93
N ASP A 271 -40.69 -3.53 7.65
CA ASP A 271 -41.51 -4.68 8.03
C ASP A 271 -41.07 -5.98 7.33
N GLY A 272 -40.57 -5.88 6.09
CA GLY A 272 -39.98 -7.03 5.38
C GLY A 272 -38.53 -7.36 5.77
N ALA A 273 -37.83 -6.49 6.50
CA ALA A 273 -36.41 -6.71 6.85
C ALA A 273 -36.26 -7.49 8.17
N THR A 274 -37.12 -7.23 9.15
CA THR A 274 -37.03 -7.81 10.50
C THR A 274 -37.14 -9.34 10.50
N PRO A 275 -38.09 -9.98 9.79
CA PRO A 275 -38.22 -11.45 9.82
C PRO A 275 -37.01 -12.20 9.24
N LEU A 276 -36.19 -11.55 8.40
CA LEU A 276 -35.00 -12.17 7.79
C LEU A 276 -33.79 -12.24 8.74
N LEU A 277 -33.82 -11.52 9.87
CA LEU A 277 -32.71 -11.41 10.81
C LEU A 277 -32.99 -12.08 12.17
N THR A 278 -34.21 -12.57 12.37
CA THR A 278 -34.69 -13.13 13.66
C THR A 278 -35.20 -14.57 13.53
N GLY A 279 -35.06 -15.19 12.36
CA GLY A 279 -35.43 -16.59 12.11
C GLY A 279 -34.29 -17.55 12.45
#